data_AF-A0AAE3A351-F1
#
_entry.id   AF-A0AAE3A351-F1
#
_cell.length_a   1.000
_cell.length_b   1.000
_cell.length_c   1.000
_cell.angle_alpha   90.00
_cell.angle_beta   90.00
_cell.angle_gamma   90.00
#
_symmetry.space_group_name_H-M   'P 1'
#
loop_
_entity.id
_entity.type
_entity.pdbx_description
1 polymer ?
#
loop_
_entity_poly.entity_id
_entity_poly.type
_entity_poly.pdbx_seq_one_letter_code
_entity_poly.pdbx_strand_id
1 'polypeptide(L)' 'MLSLTGEPVFDEKGMLQKGVIVRHLLLPGHKRNAREVIEYIHQNYGDRVILSLMNQYTPLRD' A
#
# COMPACT_ATOMS: atom_id res chain seq x y z
N MET A 1 -5.58 10.88 -7.93
CA MET A 1 -6.74 10.65 -7.04
C MET A 1 -7.00 9.15 -7.00
N LEU A 2 -7.17 8.55 -5.81
CA LEU A 2 -7.43 7.12 -5.66
C LEU A 2 -8.93 6.87 -5.88
N SER A 3 -9.28 6.00 -6.83
CA SER A 3 -10.67 5.59 -7.04
C SER A 3 -10.93 4.30 -6.29
N LEU A 4 -11.79 4.35 -5.27
CA LEU A 4 -12.13 3.18 -4.47
C LEU A 4 -13.15 2.32 -5.22
N THR A 5 -12.96 1.01 -5.19
CA THR A 5 -13.89 0.03 -5.80
C THR A 5 -14.87 -0.57 -4.80
N GLY A 6 -14.97 0.01 -3.59
CA GLY A 6 -15.71 -0.52 -2.45
C GLY A 6 -14.78 -1.12 -1.39
N GLU A 7 -15.36 -1.62 -0.30
CA GLU A 7 -14.60 -2.23 0.79
C GLU A 7 -13.90 -3.53 0.35
N PRO A 8 -12.74 -3.89 0.96
CA PRO A 8 -12.07 -5.15 0.69
C PRO A 8 -12.96 -6.36 0.97
N VAL A 9 -13.13 -7.24 -0.01
CA VAL A 9 -13.86 -8.51 0.12
C VAL A 9 -12.90 -9.65 -0.19
N PHE A 10 -12.82 -10.59 0.75
CA PHE A 10 -11.98 -11.78 0.64
C PHE A 10 -12.85 -13.02 0.54
N ASP A 11 -12.36 -14.04 -0.15
CA ASP A 11 -12.96 -15.37 -0.10
C ASP A 11 -12.56 -16.14 1.18
N GLU A 12 -13.11 -17.34 1.34
CA GLU A 12 -12.85 -18.23 2.49
C GLU A 12 -11.37 -18.64 2.61
N LYS A 13 -10.58 -18.48 1.54
CA LYS A 13 -9.14 -18.77 1.50
C LYS A 13 -8.28 -17.53 1.73
N GLY A 14 -8.88 -16.37 1.97
CA GLY A 14 -8.19 -15.11 2.18
C GLY A 14 -7.71 -14.43 0.89
N MET A 15 -8.22 -14.83 -0.28
CA MET A 15 -7.91 -14.16 -1.54
C MET A 15 -8.80 -12.94 -1.74
N LEU A 16 -8.19 -11.80 -2.06
CA LEU A 16 -8.92 -10.56 -2.34
C LEU A 16 -9.71 -10.70 -3.65
N GLN A 17 -11.04 -10.66 -3.57
CA GLN A 17 -11.94 -10.68 -4.73
C GLN A 17 -12.34 -9.28 -5.20
N LYS A 18 -12.38 -8.30 -4.28
CA LYS A 18 -12.74 -6.91 -4.55
C LYS A 18 -12.06 -5.98 -3.56
N GLY A 19 -11.70 -4.78 -4.00
CA GLY A 19 -11.05 -3.75 -3.17
C GLY A 19 -9.82 -3.18 -3.85
N VAL A 20 -9.04 -2.42 -3.09
CA VAL A 20 -7.80 -1.78 -3.57
C VAL A 20 -6.63 -2.12 -2.66
N ILE A 21 -5.53 -2.53 -3.26
CA ILE A 21 -4.23 -2.71 -2.59
C ILE A 21 -3.32 -1.55 -2.99
N VAL A 22 -2.84 -0.79 -2.00
CA VAL A 22 -1.80 0.21 -2.22
C VAL A 22 -0.45 -0.42 -1.95
N ARG A 23 0.35 -0.56 -2.99
CA ARG A 23 1.72 -1.07 -2.91
C ARG A 23 2.70 0.09 -2.76
N HIS A 24 3.42 0.13 -1.65
CA HIS A 24 4.42 1.16 -1.37
C HIS A 24 5.82 0.54 -1.34
N LEU A 25 6.66 0.95 -2.28
CA LEU A 25 8.07 0.55 -2.34
C LEU A 25 8.90 1.42 -1.39
N LEU A 26 9.55 0.78 -0.43
CA LEU A 26 10.45 1.46 0.50
C LEU A 26 11.83 1.63 -0.14
N LEU A 27 12.18 2.87 -0.46
CA LEU A 27 13.51 3.20 -0.97
C LEU A 27 14.51 3.40 0.20
N PRO A 28 15.77 2.93 0.05
CA PRO A 28 16.84 3.20 0.99
C PRO A 28 17.00 4.71 1.24
N GLY A 29 17.13 5.12 2.50
CA GLY A 29 17.28 6.54 2.87
C GLY A 29 15.98 7.34 2.96
N HIS A 30 14.84 6.82 2.49
CA HIS A 30 13.57 7.57 2.42
C HIS A 30 12.54 7.20 3.49
N LYS A 31 12.99 6.79 4.68
CA LYS A 31 12.10 6.34 5.79
C LYS A 31 11.07 7.39 6.22
N ARG A 32 11.46 8.68 6.26
CA ARG A 32 10.55 9.77 6.65
C ARG A 32 9.41 9.93 5.65
N ASN A 33 9.71 9.94 4.35
CA ASN A 33 8.68 10.05 3.32
C ASN A 33 7.77 8.82 3.29
N ALA A 34 8.32 7.62 3.52
CA ALA A 34 7.50 6.42 3.65
C ALA A 34 6.48 6.56 4.78
N ARG A 35 6.90 7.07 5.94
CA ARG A 35 5.99 7.33 7.07
C ARG A 35 4.89 8.32 6.72
N GLU A 36 5.24 9.45 6.10
CA GLU A 36 4.26 10.46 5.66
C GLU A 36 3.22 9.89 4.69
N VAL A 37 3.65 9.03 3.75
CA VAL A 37 2.74 8.37 2.80
C VAL A 37 1.81 7.39 3.52
N ILE A 38 2.33 6.60 4.46
CA ILE A 38 1.52 5.65 5.24
C ILE A 38 0.50 6.39 6.11
N GLU A 39 0.91 7.45 6.79
CA GLU A 39 0.02 8.30 7.60
C GLU A 39 -1.08 8.92 6.73
N TYR A 40 -0.73 9.45 5.54
CA TYR A 40 -1.71 9.97 4.60
C TYR A 40 -2.72 8.90 4.16
N ILE A 41 -2.26 7.70 3.81
CA ILE A 41 -3.15 6.61 3.38
C ILE A 41 -4.10 6.24 4.51
N HIS A 42 -3.58 6.07 5.73
CA HIS A 42 -4.39 5.71 6.88
C HIS A 42 -5.42 6.80 7.24
N GLN A 43 -5.03 8.08 7.23
CA GLN A 43 -5.93 9.19 7.55
C GLN A 43 -7.05 9.38 6.52
N ASN A 44 -6.76 9.15 5.23
CA ASN A 44 -7.72 9.44 4.16
C ASN A 44 -8.58 8.23 3.78
N TYR A 45 -8.06 7.01 3.93
CA TYR A 45 -8.72 5.79 3.46
C TYR A 45 -8.93 4.75 4.56
N GLY A 46 -8.21 4.82 5.68
CA GLY A 46 -8.33 3.88 6.79
C GLY A 46 -8.27 2.43 6.34
N ASP A 47 -9.18 1.60 6.84
CA ASP A 47 -9.27 0.17 6.52
C ASP A 47 -9.91 -0.13 5.15
N ARG A 48 -10.31 0.90 4.39
CA ARG A 48 -10.95 0.76 3.08
C ARG A 48 -9.97 0.36 1.98
N VAL A 49 -8.67 0.40 2.28
CA VAL A 49 -7.58 -0.03 1.41
C VAL A 49 -6.60 -0.91 2.16
N ILE A 50 -6.01 -1.87 1.46
CA ILE A 50 -4.97 -2.73 2.04
C ILE A 50 -3.61 -2.11 1.73
N LEU A 51 -2.81 -1.85 2.76
CA LEU A 51 -1.44 -1.41 2.59
C LEU A 51 -0.50 -2.61 2.45
N SER A 52 0.30 -2.62 1.38
CA SER A 52 1.34 -3.63 1.13
C SER A 52 2.69 -2.94 1.01
N LEU A 53 3.56 -3.15 1.99
CA LEU A 53 4.93 -2.63 1.98
C LEU A 53 5.84 -3.57 1.20
N MET A 54 6.54 -3.03 0.20
CA MET A 54 7.50 -3.77 -0.60
C MET A 54 8.92 -3.45 -0.14
N ASN A 55 9.71 -4.49 0.10
CA ASN A 55 11.05 -4.38 0.70
C ASN A 55 12.21 -4.55 -0.31
N GLN A 56 11.97 -4.42 -1.61
CA GLN A 56 13.00 -4.72 -2.61
C GLN A 56 13.21 -3.56 -3.59
N TYR A 57 14.12 -2.66 -3.22
CA TYR A 57 14.80 -1.79 -4.18
C TYR A 57 16.30 -2.08 -4.12
N THR A 58 16.78 -2.79 -5.14
CA THR A 58 18.21 -2.95 -5.39
C THR A 58 18.55 -2.03 -6.56
N PRO A 59 19.21 -0.87 -6.32
CA PRO A 59 19.64 -0.02 -7.41
C PRO A 59 20.62 -0.79 -8.32
N LEU A 60 20.41 -0.70 -9.64
CA LEU A 60 21.44 -1.12 -10.59
C LEU A 60 22.61 -0.13 -10.44
N ARG A 61 23.82 -0.67 -10.24
CA ARG A 61 25.04 0.12 -10.25
C ARG A 61 25.50 0.23 -11.70
N ASP A 62 25.72 1.45 -12.18
CA ASP A 62 26.59 1.71 -13.34
C ASP A 62 28.05 1.74 -12.87
#